data_AF-A0A3A2ZEM0-F1
#
_entry.id   AF-A0A3A2ZEM0-F1
#
_cell.length_a   1.000
_cell.length_b   1.000
_cell.length_c   1.000
_cell.angle_alpha   90.00
_cell.angle_beta   90.00
_cell.angle_gamma   90.00
#
_symmetry.space_group_name_H-M   'P 1'
#
loop_
_entity.id
_entity.type
_entity.pdbx_description
1 polymer ?
#
loop_
_entity_poly.entity_id
_entity_poly.type
_entity_poly.pdbx_seq_one_letter_code
_entity_poly.pdbx_strand_id
1 'polypeptide(L)'
;MFLAEDRILCFELVAKAGFKWHLTYVKASKGETDVPEAAPEFIGQRRRWLNGSFAMSLYAIMHFNRIYRSGHNFVRLFFLHIQMIYQCCTLIMAWFSLAAYWLTSSVIMDLVGTPSETNKNKGWPFGNDASPIVNTIVKYGYLFFLMIQFILALGNRPKGSKVYYTLSFIYFTVVQAYVLVLSFYLVYNAFSGGTLGLTTDQGAGEFLKSFFSNSSAGIVVIALAGTYGVYIVASFLYMDPWHIFTSSWAYFFGMTTSINILMVYAFCNWHDVSWGTKGSDKGDSLPSAQTKKDDLKSNFVEEIDKPQADIDSQFESTVKRALAPYVEPDEGNEKSLDDSYKSFRTNLVLLWVFSNLILSLLITSEGISKLCLTNTATTRTGYFFEVILYTTAALSCFRFIGACWFLGKSGILCCVKRR
;
A
#
# COMPACT_ATOMS: atom_id res chain seq x y z
N MET A 1 -5.27 16.96 -9.97
CA MET A 1 -6.11 16.07 -9.12
C MET A 1 -6.75 15.03 -10.01
N PHE A 2 -5.95 14.10 -10.55
CA PHE A 2 -6.35 13.18 -11.64
C PHE A 2 -6.25 11.69 -11.25
N LEU A 3 -5.80 11.38 -10.03
CA LEU A 3 -5.42 10.03 -9.62
C LEU A 3 -6.52 9.24 -8.90
N ALA A 4 -7.68 9.84 -8.63
CA ALA A 4 -8.73 9.28 -7.77
C ALA A 4 -10.12 9.86 -8.04
N GLU A 5 -10.46 10.16 -9.29
CA GLU A 5 -11.70 10.88 -9.66
C GLU A 5 -12.97 10.21 -9.08
N ASP A 6 -13.09 8.90 -9.24
CA ASP A 6 -14.18 8.07 -8.73
C ASP A 6 -14.34 8.16 -7.20
N ARG A 7 -13.23 8.15 -6.48
CA ARG A 7 -13.22 8.17 -5.00
C ARG A 7 -13.41 9.57 -4.44
N ILE A 8 -12.86 10.57 -5.12
CA ILE A 8 -13.08 11.98 -4.79
C ILE A 8 -14.56 12.32 -4.96
N LEU A 9 -15.18 11.85 -6.06
CA LEU A 9 -16.60 12.07 -6.32
C LEU A 9 -17.44 11.59 -5.13
N CYS A 10 -17.13 10.42 -4.56
CA CYS A 10 -17.82 9.92 -3.36
C CYS A 10 -17.77 10.92 -2.19
N PHE A 11 -16.62 11.53 -1.93
CA PHE A 11 -16.50 12.56 -0.89
C PHE A 11 -17.30 13.82 -1.24
N GLU A 12 -17.17 14.32 -2.48
CA GLU A 12 -17.86 15.52 -2.95
C GLU A 12 -19.38 15.37 -2.93
N LEU A 13 -19.91 14.18 -3.22
CA LEU A 13 -21.34 13.88 -3.07
C LEU A 13 -21.79 14.04 -1.61
N VAL A 14 -21.04 13.49 -0.66
CA VAL A 14 -21.38 13.58 0.77
C VAL A 14 -21.22 15.01 1.31
N ALA A 15 -20.21 15.75 0.82
CA ALA A 15 -19.91 17.11 1.24
C ALA A 15 -20.72 18.18 0.50
N LYS A 16 -21.59 17.81 -0.44
CA LYS A 16 -22.36 18.74 -1.26
C LYS A 16 -23.15 19.73 -0.40
N ALA A 17 -22.87 21.02 -0.57
CA ALA A 17 -23.46 22.08 0.24
C ALA A 17 -24.99 22.13 0.11
N GLY A 18 -25.70 22.22 1.24
CA GLY A 18 -27.16 22.26 1.29
C GLY A 18 -27.88 20.92 1.02
N PHE A 19 -27.17 19.87 0.61
CA PHE A 19 -27.76 18.55 0.32
C PHE A 19 -27.43 17.53 1.42
N LYS A 20 -28.28 16.49 1.53
CA LYS A 20 -28.16 15.39 2.50
C LYS A 20 -27.92 14.05 1.79
N TRP A 21 -26.98 14.01 0.85
CA TRP A 21 -26.75 12.80 0.06
C TRP A 21 -26.05 11.70 0.87
N HIS A 22 -26.55 10.47 0.73
CA HIS A 22 -26.09 9.32 1.49
C HIS A 22 -25.53 8.26 0.55
N LEU A 23 -24.29 7.83 0.81
CA LEU A 23 -23.71 6.64 0.18
C LEU A 23 -24.01 5.42 1.04
N THR A 24 -24.47 4.33 0.42
CA THR A 24 -24.82 3.08 1.11
C THR A 24 -24.26 1.90 0.33
N TYR A 25 -23.71 0.93 1.06
CA TYR A 25 -23.29 -0.35 0.49
C TYR A 25 -24.49 -1.29 0.33
N VAL A 26 -24.59 -1.95 -0.84
CA VAL A 26 -25.64 -2.92 -1.14
C VAL A 26 -24.98 -4.24 -1.53
N LYS A 27 -25.09 -5.27 -0.68
CA LYS A 27 -24.44 -6.59 -0.88
C LYS A 27 -24.83 -7.26 -2.21
N ALA A 28 -26.03 -6.98 -2.73
CA ALA A 28 -26.52 -7.52 -3.99
C ALA A 28 -25.92 -6.82 -5.24
N SER A 29 -25.35 -5.61 -5.10
CA SER A 29 -24.72 -4.89 -6.21
C SER A 29 -23.32 -5.45 -6.46
N LYS A 30 -23.24 -6.46 -7.34
CA LYS A 30 -22.00 -7.14 -7.71
C LYS A 30 -21.47 -6.62 -9.06
N GLY A 31 -20.17 -6.44 -9.13
CA GLY A 31 -19.44 -6.25 -10.38
C GLY A 31 -18.31 -7.27 -10.45
N GLU A 32 -18.09 -7.84 -11.63
CA GLU A 32 -16.98 -8.76 -11.90
C GLU A 32 -15.89 -8.00 -12.65
N THR A 33 -14.64 -8.28 -12.34
CA THR A 33 -13.47 -7.68 -13.00
C THR A 33 -12.42 -8.75 -13.22
N ASP A 34 -11.71 -8.64 -14.33
CA ASP A 34 -10.53 -9.46 -14.59
C ASP A 34 -9.48 -9.21 -13.51
N VAL A 35 -8.78 -10.29 -13.14
CA VAL A 35 -7.58 -10.23 -12.30
C VAL A 35 -6.34 -10.08 -13.19
N PRO A 36 -5.30 -9.36 -12.73
CA PRO A 36 -4.03 -9.32 -13.44
C PRO A 36 -3.40 -10.71 -13.54
N GLU A 37 -2.93 -11.08 -14.73
CA GLU A 37 -2.32 -12.40 -14.98
C GLU A 37 -0.80 -12.41 -14.79
N ALA A 38 -0.17 -11.23 -14.84
CA ALA A 38 1.28 -11.10 -14.77
C ALA A 38 1.73 -10.00 -13.79
N ALA A 39 2.92 -10.18 -13.21
CA ALA A 39 3.50 -9.24 -12.25
C ALA A 39 3.53 -7.76 -12.72
N PRO A 40 3.89 -7.43 -13.98
CA PRO A 40 3.89 -6.04 -14.44
C PRO A 40 2.50 -5.39 -14.45
N GLU A 41 1.47 -6.15 -14.83
CA GLU A 41 0.09 -5.66 -14.84
C GLU A 41 -0.41 -5.47 -13.41
N PHE A 42 -0.11 -6.43 -12.53
CA PHE A 42 -0.45 -6.36 -11.11
C PHE A 42 0.17 -5.14 -10.43
N ILE A 43 1.47 -4.89 -10.66
CA ILE A 43 2.17 -3.71 -10.14
C ILE A 43 1.53 -2.41 -10.66
N GLY A 44 1.26 -2.33 -11.97
CA GLY A 44 0.65 -1.15 -12.58
C GLY A 44 -0.77 -0.87 -12.07
N GLN A 45 -1.59 -1.90 -11.89
CA GLN A 45 -2.92 -1.76 -11.28
C GLN A 45 -2.82 -1.27 -9.84
N ARG A 46 -1.93 -1.88 -9.05
CA ARG A 46 -1.75 -1.55 -7.63
C ARG A 46 -1.17 -0.17 -7.40
N ARG A 47 -0.28 0.32 -8.28
CA ARG A 47 0.16 1.73 -8.29
C ARG A 47 -1.03 2.67 -8.29
N ARG A 48 -1.95 2.53 -9.26
CA ARG A 48 -3.13 3.39 -9.41
C ARG A 48 -4.00 3.35 -8.16
N TRP A 49 -4.29 2.15 -7.66
CA TRP A 49 -5.16 1.99 -6.51
C TRP A 49 -4.55 2.51 -5.22
N LEU A 50 -3.25 2.29 -4.98
CA LEU A 50 -2.56 2.77 -3.78
C LEU A 50 -2.44 4.29 -3.80
N ASN A 51 -1.95 4.86 -4.89
CA ASN A 51 -1.81 6.31 -5.01
C ASN A 51 -3.17 7.00 -4.97
N GLY A 52 -4.20 6.44 -5.61
CA GLY A 52 -5.55 6.96 -5.55
C GLY A 52 -6.18 6.87 -4.15
N SER A 53 -5.93 5.79 -3.41
CA SER A 53 -6.34 5.65 -2.00
C SER A 53 -5.69 6.73 -1.12
N PHE A 54 -4.39 6.92 -1.27
CA PHE A 54 -3.62 7.89 -0.50
C PHE A 54 -4.06 9.32 -0.80
N ALA A 55 -4.19 9.67 -2.08
CA ALA A 55 -4.65 10.99 -2.53
C ALA A 55 -6.06 11.32 -2.00
N MET A 56 -6.99 10.37 -2.10
CA MET A 56 -8.36 10.58 -1.59
C MET A 56 -8.37 10.74 -0.07
N SER A 57 -7.56 9.97 0.65
CA SER A 57 -7.52 10.04 2.12
C SER A 57 -7.02 11.41 2.58
N LEU A 58 -5.94 11.93 1.98
CA LEU A 58 -5.48 13.30 2.20
C LEU A 58 -6.53 14.33 1.80
N TYR A 59 -7.17 14.14 0.65
CA TYR A 59 -8.21 15.06 0.17
C TYR A 59 -9.37 15.19 1.16
N ALA A 60 -9.89 14.05 1.64
CA ALA A 60 -11.00 13.98 2.57
C ALA A 60 -10.65 14.63 3.92
N ILE A 61 -9.42 14.44 4.41
CA ILE A 61 -8.94 15.08 5.66
C ILE A 61 -8.84 16.59 5.49
N MET A 62 -8.15 17.06 4.44
CA MET A 62 -7.95 18.51 4.20
C MET A 62 -9.27 19.26 3.97
N HIS A 63 -10.24 18.62 3.31
CA HIS A 63 -11.51 19.24 2.94
C HIS A 63 -12.67 18.88 3.87
N PHE A 64 -12.41 18.22 5.00
CA PHE A 64 -13.46 17.79 5.93
C PHE A 64 -14.38 18.93 6.36
N ASN A 65 -13.86 20.15 6.48
CA ASN A 65 -14.64 21.35 6.81
C ASN A 65 -15.83 21.58 5.85
N ARG A 66 -15.76 21.12 4.60
CA ARG A 66 -16.87 21.22 3.64
C ARG A 66 -18.11 20.42 4.07
N ILE A 67 -17.94 19.35 4.85
CA ILE A 67 -19.05 18.55 5.37
C ILE A 67 -19.96 19.40 6.26
N TYR A 68 -19.46 20.43 6.95
CA TYR A 68 -20.32 21.33 7.74
C TYR A 68 -21.23 22.20 6.89
N ARG A 69 -20.90 22.42 5.61
CA ARG A 69 -21.77 23.13 4.66
C ARG A 69 -22.84 22.23 4.05
N SER A 70 -22.75 20.92 4.25
CA SER A 70 -23.80 19.97 3.84
C SER A 70 -25.02 20.08 4.73
N GLY A 71 -26.16 19.51 4.31
CA GLY A 71 -27.38 19.50 5.11
C GLY A 71 -27.43 18.41 6.19
N HIS A 72 -26.36 17.64 6.43
CA HIS A 72 -26.38 16.49 7.34
C HIS A 72 -26.77 16.90 8.77
N ASN A 73 -27.50 16.03 9.47
CA ASN A 73 -27.89 16.29 10.86
C ASN A 73 -26.72 16.10 11.83
N PHE A 74 -26.87 16.59 13.06
CA PHE A 74 -25.84 16.53 14.09
C PHE A 74 -25.34 15.10 14.38
N VAL A 75 -26.24 14.13 14.45
CA VAL A 75 -25.89 12.72 14.69
C VAL A 75 -24.99 12.16 13.58
N ARG A 76 -25.33 12.44 12.32
CA ARG A 76 -24.53 12.01 11.17
C ARG A 76 -23.18 12.71 11.15
N LEU A 77 -23.13 14.01 11.46
CA LEU A 77 -21.87 14.74 11.59
C LEU A 77 -20.97 14.11 12.66
N PHE A 78 -21.52 13.73 13.82
CA PHE A 78 -20.77 13.04 14.87
C PHE A 78 -20.14 11.72 14.37
N PHE A 79 -20.91 10.87 13.69
CA PHE A 79 -20.35 9.63 13.13
C PHE A 79 -19.33 9.88 12.01
N LEU A 80 -19.48 10.94 11.21
CA LEU A 80 -18.48 11.33 10.21
C LEU A 80 -17.17 11.80 10.85
N HIS A 81 -17.19 12.37 12.07
CA HIS A 81 -15.98 12.67 12.83
C HIS A 81 -15.28 11.40 13.32
N ILE A 82 -16.04 10.45 13.86
CA ILE A 82 -15.50 9.15 14.26
C ILE A 82 -14.84 8.46 13.05
N GLN A 83 -15.51 8.48 11.89
CA GLN A 83 -14.94 7.95 10.66
C GLN A 83 -13.69 8.73 10.23
N MET A 84 -13.66 10.05 10.38
CA MET A 84 -12.49 10.87 10.07
C MET A 84 -11.29 10.51 10.96
N ILE A 85 -11.50 10.34 12.27
CA ILE A 85 -10.46 9.90 13.21
C ILE A 85 -9.90 8.54 12.78
N TYR A 86 -10.78 7.58 12.48
CA TYR A 86 -10.37 6.26 11.97
C TYR A 86 -9.53 6.38 10.69
N GLN A 87 -9.92 7.26 9.75
CA GLN A 87 -9.17 7.47 8.51
C GLN A 87 -7.82 8.14 8.75
N CYS A 88 -7.71 9.08 9.69
CA CYS A 88 -6.44 9.68 10.09
C CYS A 88 -5.49 8.61 10.67
N CYS A 89 -5.97 7.78 11.60
CA CYS A 89 -5.17 6.69 12.17
C CYS A 89 -4.74 5.69 11.08
N THR A 90 -5.64 5.31 10.18
CA THR A 90 -5.35 4.41 9.07
C THR A 90 -4.30 5.00 8.13
N LEU A 91 -4.36 6.30 7.84
CA LEU A 91 -3.40 7.00 6.99
C LEU A 91 -2.01 7.04 7.64
N ILE A 92 -1.91 7.31 8.94
CA ILE A 92 -0.65 7.29 9.68
C ILE A 92 -0.03 5.89 9.63
N MET A 93 -0.82 4.85 9.90
CA MET A 93 -0.37 3.46 9.82
C MET A 93 0.09 3.08 8.40
N ALA A 94 -0.62 3.53 7.37
CA ALA A 94 -0.23 3.31 5.98
C ALA A 94 1.08 4.04 5.64
N TRP A 95 1.25 5.29 6.08
CA TRP A 95 2.45 6.09 5.84
C TRP A 95 3.70 5.45 6.42
N PHE A 96 3.62 4.94 7.66
CA PHE A 96 4.73 4.29 8.36
C PHE A 96 4.80 2.77 8.16
N SER A 97 3.98 2.21 7.26
CA SER A 97 3.89 0.76 7.08
C SER A 97 5.21 0.14 6.62
N LEU A 98 6.04 0.86 5.86
CA LEU A 98 7.34 0.34 5.40
C LEU A 98 8.26 0.00 6.58
N ALA A 99 8.45 0.95 7.50
CA ALA A 99 9.22 0.73 8.71
C ALA A 99 8.54 -0.26 9.65
N ALA A 100 7.22 -0.15 9.83
CA ALA A 100 6.43 -1.03 10.69
C ALA A 100 6.57 -2.51 10.31
N TYR A 101 6.47 -2.85 9.03
CA TYR A 101 6.60 -4.23 8.56
C TYR A 101 8.02 -4.78 8.74
N TRP A 102 9.04 -3.97 8.45
CA TRP A 102 10.43 -4.34 8.70
C TRP A 102 10.68 -4.62 10.20
N LEU A 103 10.33 -3.66 11.05
CA LEU A 103 10.54 -3.75 12.50
C LEU A 103 9.77 -4.93 13.10
N THR A 104 8.50 -5.09 12.75
CA THR A 104 7.65 -6.20 13.21
C THR A 104 8.24 -7.55 12.81
N SER A 105 8.66 -7.69 11.54
CA SER A 105 9.28 -8.93 11.06
C SER A 105 10.59 -9.22 11.80
N SER A 106 11.43 -8.20 12.00
CA SER A 106 12.71 -8.32 12.71
C SER A 106 12.52 -8.72 14.18
N VAL A 107 11.59 -8.07 14.87
CA VAL A 107 11.27 -8.34 16.29
C VAL A 107 10.71 -9.74 16.48
N ILE A 108 9.78 -10.18 15.63
CA ILE A 108 9.23 -11.56 15.71
C ILE A 108 10.33 -12.59 15.51
N MET A 109 11.24 -12.37 14.55
CA MET A 109 12.40 -13.24 14.33
C MET A 109 13.28 -13.31 15.59
N ASP A 110 13.60 -12.18 16.22
CA ASP A 110 14.44 -12.18 17.43
C ASP A 110 13.76 -12.81 18.64
N LEU A 111 12.48 -12.49 18.87
CA LEU A 111 11.72 -13.04 20.00
C LEU A 111 11.68 -14.57 19.98
N VAL A 112 11.60 -15.16 18.80
CA VAL A 112 11.47 -16.62 18.64
C VAL A 112 12.81 -17.32 18.41
N GLY A 113 13.67 -16.73 17.58
CA GLY A 113 14.88 -17.39 17.09
C GLY A 113 16.14 -17.09 17.88
N THR A 114 16.19 -16.01 18.67
CA THR A 114 17.37 -15.62 19.43
C THR A 114 17.26 -16.07 20.89
N PRO A 115 18.11 -17.01 21.38
CA PRO A 115 18.07 -17.46 22.76
C PRO A 115 18.18 -16.28 23.74
N SER A 116 17.16 -16.12 24.59
CA SER A 116 17.08 -15.08 25.60
C SER A 116 16.18 -15.53 26.76
N GLU A 117 16.19 -14.79 27.87
CA GLU A 117 15.30 -15.07 29.00
C GLU A 117 13.81 -15.14 28.58
N THR A 118 13.41 -14.30 27.63
CA THR A 118 12.06 -14.24 27.05
C THR A 118 11.59 -15.55 26.42
N ASN A 119 12.51 -16.39 25.91
CA ASN A 119 12.19 -17.69 25.32
C ASN A 119 12.85 -18.88 26.04
N LYS A 120 13.18 -18.73 27.34
CA LYS A 120 13.85 -19.77 28.15
C LYS A 120 15.19 -20.21 27.57
N ASN A 121 15.92 -19.27 26.96
CA ASN A 121 17.20 -19.52 26.28
C ASN A 121 17.09 -20.59 25.18
N LYS A 122 15.95 -20.61 24.47
CA LYS A 122 15.67 -21.57 23.39
C LYS A 122 15.30 -20.86 22.09
N GLY A 123 16.16 -21.00 21.09
CA GLY A 123 15.91 -20.58 19.71
C GLY A 123 15.10 -21.62 18.94
N TRP A 124 14.13 -21.14 18.14
CA TRP A 124 13.28 -21.94 17.26
C TRP A 124 13.20 -21.29 15.86
N PRO A 125 13.04 -22.04 14.75
CA PRO A 125 12.82 -23.49 14.65
C PRO A 125 14.07 -24.37 14.56
N PHE A 126 15.22 -23.80 14.25
CA PHE A 126 16.42 -24.55 13.90
C PHE A 126 17.37 -24.80 15.10
N GLY A 127 16.92 -24.51 16.32
CA GLY A 127 17.73 -24.60 17.54
C GLY A 127 18.51 -23.32 17.85
N ASN A 128 19.30 -23.36 18.92
CA ASN A 128 19.93 -22.17 19.50
C ASN A 128 21.02 -21.54 18.62
N ASP A 129 21.75 -22.36 17.86
CA ASP A 129 22.86 -21.88 17.04
C ASP A 129 22.42 -21.47 15.64
N ALA A 130 21.58 -22.27 14.99
CA ALA A 130 21.19 -22.04 13.60
C ALA A 130 20.08 -20.97 13.44
N SER A 131 19.13 -20.87 14.37
CA SER A 131 18.00 -19.92 14.24
C SER A 131 18.46 -18.46 14.18
N PRO A 132 19.40 -17.99 15.03
CA PRO A 132 19.92 -16.62 14.92
C PRO A 132 20.64 -16.35 13.60
N ILE A 133 21.38 -17.34 13.08
CA ILE A 133 22.11 -17.21 11.81
C ILE A 133 21.12 -17.07 10.65
N VAL A 134 20.12 -17.95 10.58
CA VAL A 134 19.09 -17.90 9.54
C VAL A 134 18.32 -16.58 9.60
N ASN A 135 17.91 -16.15 10.79
CA ASN A 135 17.23 -14.87 10.99
C ASN A 135 18.07 -13.70 10.48
N THR A 136 19.37 -13.70 10.77
CA THR A 136 20.30 -12.66 10.32
C THR A 136 20.39 -12.62 8.79
N ILE A 137 20.51 -13.78 8.13
CA ILE A 137 20.51 -13.88 6.66
C ILE A 137 19.22 -13.34 6.07
N VAL A 138 18.06 -13.74 6.62
CA VAL A 138 16.74 -13.28 6.16
C VAL A 138 16.55 -11.77 6.34
N LYS A 139 17.02 -11.21 7.47
CA LYS A 139 16.99 -9.78 7.76
C LYS A 139 17.81 -8.97 6.75
N TYR A 140 19.07 -9.34 6.53
CA TYR A 140 19.91 -8.64 5.54
C TYR A 140 19.39 -8.83 4.11
N GLY A 141 18.91 -10.02 3.77
CA GLY A 141 18.24 -10.27 2.50
C GLY A 141 17.01 -9.38 2.31
N TYR A 142 16.21 -9.16 3.35
CA TYR A 142 15.05 -8.27 3.28
C TYR A 142 15.44 -6.85 2.91
N LEU A 143 16.44 -6.29 3.58
CA LEU A 143 16.94 -4.94 3.30
C LEU A 143 17.54 -4.85 1.89
N PHE A 144 18.27 -5.88 1.46
CA PHE A 144 18.83 -5.96 0.12
C PHE A 144 17.75 -5.98 -0.97
N PHE A 145 16.75 -6.86 -0.85
CA PHE A 145 15.64 -6.92 -1.81
C PHE A 145 14.77 -5.66 -1.78
N LEU A 146 14.62 -5.01 -0.61
CA LEU A 146 13.94 -3.72 -0.50
C LEU A 146 14.71 -2.61 -1.24
N MET A 147 16.03 -2.56 -1.09
CA MET A 147 16.89 -1.63 -1.84
C MET A 147 16.78 -1.86 -3.35
N ILE A 148 16.75 -3.11 -3.80
CA ILE A 148 16.49 -3.45 -5.20
C ILE A 148 15.13 -2.89 -5.64
N GLN A 149 14.08 -2.92 -4.82
CA GLN A 149 12.77 -2.37 -5.21
C GLN A 149 12.85 -0.86 -5.47
N PHE A 150 13.59 -0.11 -4.66
CA PHE A 150 13.79 1.33 -4.91
C PHE A 150 14.54 1.59 -6.22
N ILE A 151 15.60 0.82 -6.49
CA ILE A 151 16.38 0.93 -7.74
C ILE A 151 15.49 0.61 -8.95
N LEU A 152 14.76 -0.50 -8.90
CA LEU A 152 13.87 -0.91 -10.00
C LEU A 152 12.70 0.04 -10.19
N ALA A 153 12.11 0.55 -9.11
CA ALA A 153 10.94 1.43 -9.19
C ALA A 153 11.25 2.81 -9.75
N LEU A 154 12.47 3.33 -9.55
CA LEU A 154 12.91 4.60 -10.09
C LEU A 154 13.56 4.46 -11.49
N GLY A 155 14.26 3.36 -11.74
CA GLY A 155 15.05 3.17 -12.96
C GLY A 155 14.30 2.52 -14.13
N ASN A 156 13.39 1.57 -13.86
CA ASN A 156 12.83 0.70 -14.90
C ASN A 156 11.30 0.56 -14.81
N ARG A 157 10.66 0.33 -15.96
CA ARG A 157 9.25 -0.10 -15.99
C ARG A 157 9.16 -1.61 -15.65
N PRO A 158 8.16 -2.06 -14.88
CA PRO A 158 7.99 -3.48 -14.52
C PRO A 158 7.97 -4.44 -15.71
N LYS A 159 7.46 -3.99 -16.87
CA LYS A 159 7.44 -4.76 -18.11
C LYS A 159 8.85 -5.11 -18.62
N GLY A 160 9.84 -4.24 -18.39
CA GLY A 160 11.23 -4.44 -18.81
C GLY A 160 12.09 -5.20 -17.80
N SER A 161 11.60 -5.43 -16.58
CA SER A 161 12.38 -6.05 -15.48
C SER A 161 11.61 -7.19 -14.79
N LYS A 162 10.87 -7.98 -15.57
CA LYS A 162 9.95 -9.03 -15.06
C LYS A 162 10.64 -10.01 -14.12
N VAL A 163 11.86 -10.45 -14.46
CA VAL A 163 12.61 -11.45 -13.69
C VAL A 163 12.91 -10.95 -12.28
N TYR A 164 13.46 -9.73 -12.16
CA TYR A 164 13.82 -9.16 -10.87
C TYR A 164 12.61 -8.92 -9.96
N TYR A 165 11.51 -8.42 -10.53
CA TYR A 165 10.25 -8.31 -9.77
C TYR A 165 9.74 -9.68 -9.32
N THR A 166 9.74 -10.68 -10.21
CA THR A 166 9.27 -12.05 -9.88
C THR A 166 10.11 -12.69 -8.77
N LEU A 167 11.44 -12.59 -8.83
CA LEU A 167 12.33 -13.05 -7.77
C LEU A 167 12.05 -12.35 -6.44
N SER A 168 11.78 -11.04 -6.49
CA SER A 168 11.43 -10.25 -5.30
C SER A 168 10.08 -10.67 -4.71
N PHE A 169 9.08 -10.94 -5.55
CA PHE A 169 7.79 -11.48 -5.13
C PHE A 169 7.97 -12.81 -4.37
N ILE A 170 8.74 -13.74 -4.94
CA ILE A 170 9.02 -15.03 -4.31
C ILE A 170 9.73 -14.83 -2.97
N TYR A 171 10.78 -14.00 -2.94
CA TYR A 171 11.54 -13.72 -1.73
C TYR A 171 10.66 -13.18 -0.60
N PHE A 172 9.93 -12.08 -0.83
CA PHE A 172 9.09 -11.47 0.21
C PHE A 172 7.95 -12.40 0.66
N THR A 173 7.43 -13.24 -0.23
CA THR A 173 6.43 -14.27 0.10
C THR A 173 7.03 -15.32 1.05
N VAL A 174 8.25 -15.80 0.79
CA VAL A 174 8.96 -16.74 1.67
C VAL A 174 9.24 -16.10 3.04
N VAL A 175 9.69 -14.83 3.07
CA VAL A 175 9.88 -14.11 4.34
C VAL A 175 8.56 -14.01 5.11
N GLN A 176 7.45 -13.67 4.44
CA GLN A 176 6.15 -13.56 5.09
C GLN A 176 5.67 -14.89 5.64
N ALA A 177 5.84 -15.99 4.89
CA ALA A 177 5.52 -17.33 5.35
C ALA A 177 6.33 -17.68 6.60
N TYR A 178 7.63 -17.38 6.61
CA TYR A 178 8.49 -17.58 7.78
C TYR A 178 8.01 -16.78 9.01
N VAL A 179 7.73 -15.48 8.85
CA VAL A 179 7.21 -14.62 9.93
C VAL A 179 5.86 -15.12 10.44
N LEU A 180 4.97 -15.61 9.58
CA LEU A 180 3.68 -16.18 9.98
C LEU A 180 3.87 -17.43 10.83
N VAL A 181 4.77 -18.34 10.43
CA VAL A 181 5.08 -19.55 11.19
C VAL A 181 5.61 -19.20 12.59
N LEU A 182 6.54 -18.23 12.68
CA LEU A 182 7.04 -17.73 13.98
C LEU A 182 5.92 -17.08 14.82
N SER A 183 5.01 -16.34 14.18
CA SER A 183 3.87 -15.71 14.85
C SER A 183 2.91 -16.74 15.45
N PHE A 184 2.58 -17.81 14.72
CA PHE A 184 1.77 -18.90 15.25
C PHE A 184 2.47 -19.66 16.37
N TYR A 185 3.80 -19.82 16.30
CA TYR A 185 4.57 -20.42 17.38
C TYR A 185 4.54 -19.57 18.66
N LEU A 186 4.56 -18.23 18.55
CA LEU A 186 4.36 -17.34 19.71
C LEU A 186 2.99 -17.55 20.36
N VAL A 187 1.92 -17.70 19.57
CA VAL A 187 0.57 -18.02 20.09
C VAL A 187 0.56 -19.35 20.80
N TYR A 188 1.13 -20.39 20.18
CA TYR A 188 1.21 -21.72 20.76
C TYR A 188 1.92 -21.69 22.13
N ASN A 189 3.05 -20.99 22.23
CA ASN A 189 3.78 -20.82 23.49
C ASN A 189 2.99 -20.02 24.54
N ALA A 190 2.18 -19.04 24.11
CA ALA A 190 1.33 -18.27 25.01
C ALA A 190 0.23 -19.12 25.64
N PHE A 191 -0.34 -20.09 24.91
CA PHE A 191 -1.38 -20.98 25.44
C PHE A 191 -0.81 -22.23 26.15
N SER A 192 0.40 -22.67 25.82
CA SER A 192 0.99 -23.91 26.36
C SER A 192 1.76 -23.72 27.68
N GLY A 193 1.55 -22.62 28.41
CA GLY A 193 2.28 -22.33 29.66
C GLY A 193 3.77 -22.03 29.47
N GLY A 194 4.15 -21.48 28.31
CA GLY A 194 5.51 -21.00 28.04
C GLY A 194 5.92 -19.81 28.91
N THR A 195 7.04 -19.15 28.60
CA THR A 195 7.52 -17.89 29.24
C THR A 195 6.50 -16.73 29.21
N LEU A 196 5.44 -16.93 28.45
CA LEU A 196 4.41 -16.02 28.02
C LEU A 196 3.01 -16.63 28.32
N GLY A 197 2.94 -17.55 29.28
CA GLY A 197 1.72 -18.32 29.55
C GLY A 197 0.55 -17.45 30.00
N LEU A 198 -0.57 -17.52 29.27
CA LEU A 198 -1.86 -17.09 29.78
C LEU A 198 -2.30 -18.04 30.89
N THR A 199 -2.78 -17.49 31.99
CA THR A 199 -3.32 -18.28 33.11
C THR A 199 -4.65 -18.89 32.68
N THR A 200 -4.66 -20.16 32.28
CA THR A 200 -5.85 -20.85 31.75
C THR A 200 -6.53 -21.76 32.76
N ASP A 201 -5.86 -22.04 33.88
CA ASP A 201 -6.20 -23.01 34.93
C ASP A 201 -6.89 -22.38 36.15
N GLN A 202 -6.91 -21.04 36.27
CA GLN A 202 -7.42 -20.31 37.44
C GLN A 202 -8.76 -19.59 37.21
N GLY A 203 -9.51 -20.00 36.19
CA GLY A 203 -10.84 -19.47 35.88
C GLY A 203 -10.84 -18.21 34.98
N ALA A 204 -12.03 -17.82 34.51
CA ALA A 204 -12.19 -16.79 33.49
C ALA A 204 -11.72 -15.38 33.93
N GLY A 205 -11.81 -15.06 35.21
CA GLY A 205 -11.38 -13.76 35.74
C GLY A 205 -9.86 -13.56 35.70
N GLU A 206 -9.10 -14.56 36.16
CA GLU A 206 -7.63 -14.54 36.09
C GLU A 206 -7.12 -14.71 34.65
N PHE A 207 -7.83 -15.48 33.82
CA PHE A 207 -7.57 -15.50 32.38
C PHE A 207 -7.69 -14.12 31.76
N LEU A 208 -8.78 -13.38 32.01
CA LEU A 208 -8.96 -12.03 31.46
C LEU A 208 -7.90 -11.05 31.99
N LYS A 209 -7.55 -11.12 33.28
CA LYS A 209 -6.46 -10.31 33.83
C LYS A 209 -5.12 -10.63 33.18
N SER A 210 -4.79 -11.90 33.00
CA SER A 210 -3.57 -12.36 32.32
C SER A 210 -3.58 -11.93 30.84
N PHE A 211 -4.72 -12.04 30.18
CA PHE A 211 -4.92 -11.68 28.78
C PHE A 211 -4.78 -10.19 28.49
N PHE A 212 -5.28 -9.34 29.40
CA PHE A 212 -5.15 -7.88 29.31
C PHE A 212 -3.97 -7.32 30.13
N SER A 213 -3.16 -8.17 30.76
CA SER A 213 -1.91 -7.74 31.39
C SER A 213 -0.91 -7.33 30.31
N ASN A 214 -0.02 -6.38 30.61
CA ASN A 214 1.06 -5.95 29.70
C ASN A 214 2.16 -7.03 29.49
N SER A 215 1.78 -8.31 29.53
CA SER A 215 2.66 -9.39 29.11
C SER A 215 2.74 -9.39 27.59
N SER A 216 3.95 -9.51 27.04
CA SER A 216 4.19 -9.60 25.58
C SER A 216 3.42 -10.74 24.91
N ALA A 217 2.92 -11.69 25.70
CA ALA A 217 2.11 -12.82 25.26
C ALA A 217 0.65 -12.45 24.94
N GLY A 218 -0.03 -11.83 25.90
CA GLY A 218 -1.43 -11.43 25.77
C GLY A 218 -1.57 -10.47 24.59
N ILE A 219 -0.60 -9.57 24.44
CA ILE A 219 -0.49 -8.62 23.32
C ILE A 219 -0.46 -9.35 21.96
N VAL A 220 0.38 -10.36 21.82
CA VAL A 220 0.51 -11.14 20.57
C VAL A 220 -0.77 -11.91 20.27
N VAL A 221 -1.39 -12.52 21.28
CA VAL A 221 -2.65 -13.26 21.10
C VAL A 221 -3.79 -12.32 20.72
N ILE A 222 -3.93 -11.17 21.40
CA ILE A 222 -4.94 -10.14 21.08
C ILE A 222 -4.78 -9.68 19.63
N ALA A 223 -3.55 -9.40 19.22
CA ALA A 223 -3.31 -8.89 17.87
C ALA A 223 -3.55 -9.95 16.79
N LEU A 224 -3.17 -11.21 17.02
CA LEU A 224 -3.42 -12.29 16.05
C LEU A 224 -4.91 -12.68 16.00
N ALA A 225 -5.61 -12.68 17.14
CA ALA A 225 -7.06 -12.83 17.17
C ALA A 225 -7.77 -11.67 16.45
N GLY A 226 -7.31 -10.43 16.65
CA GLY A 226 -7.81 -9.24 15.97
C GLY A 226 -7.50 -9.23 14.46
N THR A 227 -6.35 -9.75 14.06
CA THR A 227 -5.87 -9.71 12.67
C THR A 227 -6.39 -10.87 11.83
N TYR A 228 -6.57 -12.07 12.41
CA TYR A 228 -7.01 -13.28 11.68
C TYR A 228 -8.38 -13.76 12.16
N GLY A 229 -8.59 -13.84 13.48
CA GLY A 229 -9.83 -14.33 14.07
C GLY A 229 -11.05 -13.50 13.67
N VAL A 230 -10.89 -12.17 13.59
CA VAL A 230 -11.96 -11.27 13.13
C VAL A 230 -12.42 -11.59 11.71
N TYR A 231 -11.51 -11.91 10.78
CA TYR A 231 -11.91 -12.31 9.43
C TYR A 231 -12.70 -13.61 9.48
N ILE A 232 -12.22 -14.63 10.19
CA ILE A 232 -12.91 -15.92 10.31
C ILE A 232 -14.33 -15.72 10.85
N VAL A 233 -14.46 -15.03 12.00
CA VAL A 233 -15.76 -14.75 12.63
C VAL A 233 -16.67 -13.97 11.68
N ALA A 234 -16.15 -12.93 11.02
CA ALA A 234 -16.92 -12.16 10.05
C ALA A 234 -17.39 -13.02 8.86
N SER A 235 -16.55 -13.90 8.32
CA SER A 235 -16.91 -14.76 7.19
C SER A 235 -18.04 -15.73 7.55
N PHE A 236 -18.04 -16.28 8.77
CA PHE A 236 -19.16 -17.10 9.25
C PHE A 236 -20.43 -16.26 9.47
N LEU A 237 -20.33 -15.06 10.07
CA LEU A 237 -21.46 -14.16 10.24
C LEU A 237 -22.10 -13.74 8.91
N TYR A 238 -21.30 -13.62 7.84
CA TYR A 238 -21.77 -13.26 6.50
C TYR A 238 -22.17 -14.47 5.64
N MET A 239 -22.09 -15.69 6.19
CA MET A 239 -22.40 -16.97 5.57
C MET A 239 -21.57 -17.28 4.30
N ASP A 240 -20.31 -16.85 4.28
CA ASP A 240 -19.40 -17.12 3.17
C ASP A 240 -17.98 -17.42 3.69
N PRO A 241 -17.74 -18.57 4.33
CA PRO A 241 -16.43 -18.92 4.90
C PRO A 241 -15.40 -19.37 3.85
N TRP A 242 -15.82 -19.64 2.60
CA TRP A 242 -14.97 -20.35 1.64
C TRP A 242 -13.69 -19.63 1.26
N HIS A 243 -13.72 -18.29 1.23
CA HIS A 243 -12.53 -17.49 0.91
C HIS A 243 -11.39 -17.66 1.94
N ILE A 244 -11.71 -18.01 3.20
CA ILE A 244 -10.70 -18.29 4.23
C ILE A 244 -9.82 -19.50 3.84
N PHE A 245 -10.42 -20.50 3.20
CA PHE A 245 -9.73 -21.73 2.81
C PHE A 245 -9.09 -21.65 1.42
N THR A 246 -9.63 -20.84 0.52
CA THR A 246 -9.17 -20.80 -0.88
C THR A 246 -8.15 -19.68 -1.13
N SER A 247 -8.48 -18.43 -0.83
CA SER A 247 -7.72 -17.26 -1.30
C SER A 247 -7.09 -16.41 -0.20
N SER A 248 -7.55 -16.51 1.06
CA SER A 248 -7.00 -15.72 2.17
C SER A 248 -5.52 -16.00 2.43
N TRP A 249 -5.04 -17.22 2.21
CA TRP A 249 -3.62 -17.54 2.41
C TRP A 249 -2.71 -16.84 1.39
N ALA A 250 -3.16 -16.70 0.13
CA ALA A 250 -2.43 -15.91 -0.86
C ALA A 250 -2.35 -14.43 -0.45
N TYR A 251 -3.42 -13.90 0.14
CA TYR A 251 -3.42 -12.54 0.71
C TYR A 251 -2.43 -12.42 1.88
N PHE A 252 -2.46 -13.34 2.85
CA PHE A 252 -1.57 -13.31 4.01
C PHE A 252 -0.10 -13.46 3.65
N PHE A 253 0.24 -14.34 2.69
CA PHE A 253 1.61 -14.44 2.18
C PHE A 253 2.04 -13.21 1.36
N GLY A 254 1.09 -12.48 0.77
CA GLY A 254 1.33 -11.28 -0.02
C GLY A 254 1.48 -9.98 0.79
N MET A 255 1.44 -10.01 2.13
CA MET A 255 1.42 -8.79 2.94
C MET A 255 2.75 -8.00 2.88
N THR A 256 3.90 -8.65 3.12
CA THR A 256 5.23 -8.03 2.93
C THR A 256 5.42 -7.51 1.52
N THR A 257 5.01 -8.28 0.52
CA THR A 257 5.06 -7.92 -0.89
C THR A 257 4.27 -6.65 -1.19
N SER A 258 3.09 -6.50 -0.59
CA SER A 258 2.21 -5.35 -0.81
C SER A 258 2.85 -4.04 -0.34
N ILE A 259 3.68 -4.09 0.69
CA ILE A 259 4.36 -2.91 1.21
C ILE A 259 5.69 -2.70 0.50
N ASN A 260 6.57 -3.71 0.49
CA ASN A 260 7.94 -3.55 0.01
C ASN A 260 8.08 -3.46 -1.51
N ILE A 261 7.16 -4.07 -2.28
CA ILE A 261 7.16 -3.97 -3.75
C ILE A 261 6.12 -2.96 -4.20
N LEU A 262 4.84 -3.22 -3.89
CA LEU A 262 3.75 -2.46 -4.51
C LEU A 262 3.69 -1.01 -4.01
N MET A 263 3.84 -0.78 -2.70
CA MET A 263 3.79 0.57 -2.14
C MET A 263 5.02 1.40 -2.51
N VAL A 264 6.21 0.80 -2.46
CA VAL A 264 7.45 1.42 -2.96
C VAL A 264 7.29 1.83 -4.42
N TYR A 265 6.87 0.91 -5.29
CA TYR A 265 6.65 1.22 -6.70
C TYR A 265 5.60 2.32 -6.88
N ALA A 266 4.52 2.29 -6.09
CA ALA A 266 3.44 3.26 -6.16
C ALA A 266 3.95 4.69 -5.89
N PHE A 267 4.67 4.89 -4.80
CA PHE A 267 5.15 6.21 -4.39
C PHE A 267 6.28 6.71 -5.30
N CYS A 268 7.21 5.82 -5.70
CA CYS A 268 8.24 6.12 -6.70
C CYS A 268 7.67 6.47 -8.08
N ASN A 269 6.41 6.10 -8.37
CA ASN A 269 5.74 6.41 -9.63
C ASN A 269 4.50 7.30 -9.43
N TRP A 270 4.51 8.17 -8.41
CA TRP A 270 3.39 9.08 -8.14
C TRP A 270 3.03 10.02 -9.30
N HIS A 271 4.06 10.53 -9.98
CA HIS A 271 3.94 11.39 -11.17
C HIS A 271 3.20 10.73 -12.35
N ASP A 272 3.13 9.40 -12.40
CA ASP A 272 2.48 8.71 -13.51
C ASP A 272 0.97 8.57 -13.27
N VAL A 273 0.23 9.47 -13.91
CA VAL A 273 -1.24 9.56 -13.85
C VAL A 273 -1.92 8.84 -15.02
N SER A 274 -1.17 8.08 -15.82
CA SER A 274 -1.75 7.31 -16.92
C SER A 274 -2.80 6.31 -16.40
N TRP A 275 -3.96 6.32 -17.07
CA TRP A 275 -5.09 5.46 -16.70
C TRP A 275 -4.83 3.99 -17.06
N GLY A 276 -3.93 3.75 -18.03
CA GLY A 276 -3.42 2.44 -18.43
C GLY A 276 -4.53 1.49 -18.84
N THR A 277 -5.17 1.74 -19.98
CA THR A 277 -6.07 0.74 -20.60
C THR A 277 -5.22 -0.37 -21.20
N LYS A 278 -5.67 -1.64 -21.11
CA LYS A 278 -4.98 -2.78 -21.74
C LYS A 278 -4.73 -2.45 -23.23
N GLY A 279 -3.48 -2.20 -23.61
CA GLY A 279 -3.07 -1.90 -25.00
C GLY A 279 -2.74 -0.44 -25.34
N SER A 280 -2.92 0.55 -24.45
CA SER A 280 -2.64 1.97 -24.76
C SER A 280 -1.18 2.41 -24.62
N ASP A 281 -0.26 1.50 -24.29
CA ASP A 281 1.19 1.80 -24.17
C ASP A 281 1.92 1.79 -25.53
N LYS A 282 1.23 1.97 -26.65
CA LYS A 282 1.91 2.34 -27.89
C LYS A 282 2.29 3.81 -27.75
N GLY A 283 3.57 4.08 -27.50
CA GLY A 283 4.10 5.44 -27.61
C GLY A 283 3.71 5.99 -28.99
N ASP A 284 3.33 7.28 -29.04
CA ASP A 284 2.99 7.95 -30.29
C ASP A 284 4.08 7.66 -31.31
N SER A 285 3.77 6.79 -32.28
CA SER A 285 4.67 6.52 -33.38
C SER A 285 4.76 7.81 -34.16
N LEU A 286 5.96 8.39 -34.23
CA LEU A 286 6.26 9.48 -35.15
C LEU A 286 5.68 9.13 -36.54
N PRO A 287 5.13 10.11 -37.29
CA PRO A 287 4.59 9.83 -38.61
C PRO A 287 5.70 9.19 -39.46
N SER A 288 5.54 7.91 -39.78
CA SER A 288 6.48 7.21 -40.65
C SER A 288 6.29 7.71 -42.07
N ALA A 289 7.33 8.29 -42.68
CA ALA A 289 7.31 8.68 -44.08
C ALA A 289 6.99 7.45 -44.94
N GLN A 290 5.85 7.44 -45.62
CA GLN A 290 5.49 6.37 -46.53
C GLN A 290 6.30 6.53 -47.81
N THR A 291 7.33 5.70 -47.98
CA THR A 291 8.01 5.55 -49.27
C THR A 291 7.41 4.33 -49.97
N LYS A 292 6.66 4.56 -51.06
CA LYS A 292 6.31 3.47 -51.98
C LYS A 292 7.48 3.27 -52.95
N LYS A 293 8.01 2.06 -53.01
CA LYS A 293 8.96 1.66 -54.06
C LYS A 293 8.16 1.15 -55.25
N ASP A 294 8.39 1.74 -56.42
CA ASP A 294 7.98 1.15 -57.69
C ASP A 294 9.19 0.42 -58.32
N ASP A 295 8.93 -0.55 -59.20
CA ASP A 295 9.90 -1.56 -59.69
C ASP A 295 11.03 -1.02 -60.59
N LEU A 296 11.26 0.30 -60.63
CA LEU A 296 12.36 0.93 -61.34
C LEU A 296 13.15 1.81 -60.36
N LYS A 297 14.48 1.65 -60.36
CA LYS A 297 15.45 2.25 -59.43
C LYS A 297 15.52 3.80 -59.47
N SER A 298 14.45 4.49 -59.12
CA SER A 298 14.46 5.90 -58.74
C SER A 298 13.45 6.12 -57.61
N ASN A 299 13.82 6.96 -56.63
CA ASN A 299 12.89 7.37 -55.58
C ASN A 299 11.76 8.16 -56.25
N PHE A 300 10.54 7.61 -56.26
CA PHE A 300 9.37 8.31 -56.74
C PHE A 300 9.01 9.40 -55.73
N VAL A 301 9.32 10.65 -56.06
CA VAL A 301 8.75 11.81 -55.39
C VAL A 301 7.48 12.14 -56.15
N GLU A 302 6.33 11.97 -55.53
CA GLU A 302 5.05 12.45 -56.07
C GLU A 302 5.10 13.98 -56.01
N GLU A 303 5.55 14.60 -57.10
CA GLU A 303 5.42 16.04 -57.28
C GLU A 303 3.94 16.34 -57.47
N ILE A 304 3.28 16.71 -56.37
CA ILE A 304 1.91 17.22 -56.40
C ILE A 304 1.93 18.48 -57.25
N ASP A 305 1.27 18.45 -58.41
CA ASP A 305 1.12 19.60 -59.29
C ASP A 305 0.32 20.67 -58.55
N LYS A 306 1.03 21.70 -58.06
CA LYS A 306 0.45 22.81 -57.31
C LYS A 306 0.42 24.04 -58.21
N PRO A 307 -0.62 24.88 -58.10
CA PRO A 307 -0.62 26.18 -58.76
C PRO A 307 0.65 26.96 -58.43
N GLN A 308 1.27 27.60 -59.42
CA GLN A 308 2.51 28.36 -59.26
C GLN A 308 2.44 29.39 -58.12
N ALA A 309 1.28 30.02 -57.93
CA ALA A 309 1.04 30.98 -56.85
C ALA A 309 1.24 30.39 -55.44
N ASP A 310 0.87 29.12 -55.24
CA ASP A 310 1.07 28.43 -53.95
C ASP A 310 2.53 28.06 -53.74
N ILE A 311 3.24 27.70 -54.82
CA ILE A 311 4.69 27.44 -54.79
C ILE A 311 5.43 28.71 -54.42
N ASP A 312 5.11 29.83 -55.06
CA ASP A 312 5.74 31.12 -54.81
C ASP A 312 5.45 31.62 -53.39
N SER A 313 4.21 31.45 -52.89
CA SER A 313 3.85 31.79 -51.52
C SER A 313 4.59 30.94 -50.49
N GLN A 314 4.70 29.63 -50.71
CA GLN A 314 5.46 28.73 -49.83
C GLN A 314 6.95 29.06 -49.87
N PHE A 315 7.49 29.35 -51.04
CA PHE A 315 8.88 29.76 -51.23
C PHE A 315 9.16 31.08 -50.49
N GLU A 316 8.32 32.11 -50.69
CA GLU A 316 8.45 33.40 -50.01
C GLU A 316 8.39 33.23 -48.48
N SER A 317 7.45 32.42 -47.98
CA SER A 317 7.35 32.14 -46.54
C SER A 317 8.60 31.44 -45.98
N THR A 318 9.21 30.57 -46.78
CA THR A 318 10.41 29.82 -46.40
C THR A 318 11.64 30.72 -46.42
N VAL A 319 11.78 31.55 -47.45
CA VAL A 319 12.86 32.54 -47.56
C VAL A 319 12.77 33.57 -46.44
N LYS A 320 11.57 34.08 -46.13
CA LYS A 320 11.36 34.99 -44.99
C LYS A 320 11.75 34.35 -43.66
N ARG A 321 11.45 33.06 -43.46
CA ARG A 321 11.86 32.31 -42.26
C ARG A 321 13.38 32.09 -42.22
N ALA A 322 14.00 31.80 -43.35
CA ALA A 322 15.45 31.53 -43.44
C ALA A 322 16.31 32.80 -43.29
N LEU A 323 15.79 33.96 -43.74
CA LEU A 323 16.45 35.26 -43.60
C LEU A 323 16.12 35.98 -42.28
N ALA A 324 15.14 35.49 -41.52
CA ALA A 324 14.84 36.03 -40.19
C ALA A 324 16.06 35.83 -39.27
N PRO A 325 16.52 36.87 -38.55
CA PRO A 325 17.56 36.72 -37.54
C PRO A 325 17.16 35.65 -36.53
N TYR A 326 18.10 34.77 -36.17
CA TYR A 326 17.87 33.80 -35.11
C TYR A 326 17.62 34.55 -33.80
N VAL A 327 16.36 34.57 -33.39
CA VAL A 327 15.97 34.92 -32.03
C VAL A 327 16.10 33.62 -31.25
N GLU A 328 17.06 33.57 -30.32
CA GLU A 328 17.13 32.46 -29.38
C GLU A 328 15.73 32.34 -28.74
N PRO A 329 15.04 31.20 -28.92
CA PRO A 329 13.73 31.04 -28.31
C PRO A 329 13.94 31.29 -26.83
N ASP A 330 13.19 32.24 -26.27
CA ASP A 330 13.22 32.53 -24.84
C ASP A 330 13.03 31.16 -24.17
N GLU A 331 14.09 30.64 -23.53
CA GLU A 331 14.01 29.40 -22.76
C GLU A 331 13.15 29.74 -21.56
N GLY A 332 11.84 29.81 -21.80
CA GLY A 332 10.86 30.10 -20.80
C GLY A 332 11.11 29.10 -19.69
N ASN A 333 11.59 29.59 -18.54
CA ASN A 333 11.76 28.83 -17.31
C ASN A 333 10.40 28.36 -16.74
N GLU A 334 9.37 28.27 -17.58
CA GLU A 334 8.12 27.60 -17.29
C GLU A 334 8.42 26.10 -17.20
N LYS A 335 8.68 25.66 -15.96
CA LYS A 335 8.73 24.25 -15.63
C LYS A 335 7.53 23.57 -16.24
N SER A 336 7.78 22.59 -17.12
CA SER A 336 6.73 21.75 -17.64
C SER A 336 5.89 21.19 -16.49
N LEU A 337 4.57 21.05 -16.71
CA LEU A 337 3.69 20.40 -15.73
C LEU A 337 4.21 19.00 -15.36
N ASP A 338 4.84 18.31 -16.31
CA ASP A 338 5.49 17.01 -16.10
C ASP A 338 6.68 17.10 -15.13
N ASP A 339 7.53 18.14 -15.27
CA ASP A 339 8.65 18.37 -14.36
C ASP A 339 8.16 18.73 -12.96
N SER A 340 7.07 19.48 -12.86
CA SER A 340 6.41 19.77 -11.58
C SER A 340 5.90 18.50 -10.90
N TYR A 341 5.29 17.57 -11.64
CA TYR A 341 4.83 16.28 -11.09
C TYR A 341 5.99 15.36 -10.70
N LYS A 342 7.07 15.32 -11.48
CA LYS A 342 8.28 14.57 -11.13
C LYS A 342 8.96 15.13 -9.88
N SER A 343 9.02 16.46 -9.75
CA SER A 343 9.56 17.14 -8.56
C SER A 343 8.71 16.85 -7.31
N PHE A 344 7.38 16.95 -7.43
CA PHE A 344 6.47 16.58 -6.34
C PHE A 344 6.67 15.12 -5.90
N ARG A 345 6.74 14.18 -6.86
CA ARG A 345 7.06 12.78 -6.56
C ARG A 345 8.37 12.67 -5.78
N THR A 346 9.44 13.30 -6.25
CA THR A 346 10.74 13.22 -5.57
C THR A 346 10.64 13.71 -4.13
N ASN A 347 10.01 14.86 -3.88
CA ASN A 347 9.83 15.37 -2.52
C ASN A 347 8.97 14.45 -1.66
N LEU A 348 7.89 13.90 -2.22
CA LEU A 348 7.02 12.94 -1.52
C LEU A 348 7.79 11.68 -1.12
N VAL A 349 8.55 11.10 -2.05
CA VAL A 349 9.34 9.88 -1.81
C VAL A 349 10.44 10.15 -0.79
N LEU A 350 11.15 11.28 -0.88
CA LEU A 350 12.18 11.65 0.10
C LEU A 350 11.56 11.78 1.49
N LEU A 351 10.47 12.55 1.64
CA LEU A 351 9.80 12.72 2.93
C LEU A 351 9.33 11.37 3.50
N TRP A 352 8.75 10.52 2.65
CA TRP A 352 8.24 9.21 3.05
C TRP A 352 9.36 8.24 3.46
N VAL A 353 10.42 8.13 2.67
CA VAL A 353 11.56 7.25 2.95
C VAL A 353 12.31 7.73 4.19
N PHE A 354 12.63 9.03 4.29
CA PHE A 354 13.34 9.56 5.44
C PHE A 354 12.54 9.45 6.73
N SER A 355 11.22 9.71 6.71
CA SER A 355 10.39 9.55 7.91
C SER A 355 10.30 8.09 8.36
N ASN A 356 10.21 7.12 7.44
CA ASN A 356 10.26 5.69 7.78
C ASN A 356 11.65 5.26 8.28
N LEU A 357 12.73 5.76 7.67
CA LEU A 357 14.09 5.47 8.10
C LEU A 357 14.37 6.04 9.49
N ILE A 358 13.97 7.28 9.76
CA ILE A 358 14.08 7.91 11.07
C ILE A 358 13.30 7.09 12.10
N LEU A 359 12.07 6.66 11.78
CA LEU A 359 11.32 5.79 12.69
C LEU A 359 12.09 4.49 12.99
N SER A 360 12.60 3.81 11.96
CA SER A 360 13.39 2.58 12.14
C SER A 360 14.67 2.82 12.95
N LEU A 361 15.40 3.89 12.68
CA LEU A 361 16.63 4.28 13.39
C LEU A 361 16.35 4.60 14.84
N LEU A 362 15.30 5.38 15.10
CA LEU A 362 14.89 5.67 16.47
C LEU A 362 14.59 4.35 17.16
N ILE A 363 13.68 3.52 16.65
CA ILE A 363 13.27 2.30 17.38
C ILE A 363 14.43 1.31 17.60
N THR A 364 15.37 1.18 16.66
CA THR A 364 16.50 0.23 16.75
C THR A 364 17.75 0.78 17.44
N SER A 365 17.86 2.08 17.69
CA SER A 365 19.07 2.63 18.33
C SER A 365 19.14 2.30 19.82
N GLU A 366 20.32 1.87 20.28
CA GLU A 366 20.62 1.67 21.69
C GLU A 366 20.75 3.00 22.47
N GLY A 367 21.02 4.11 21.77
CA GLY A 367 21.06 5.46 22.34
C GLY A 367 21.36 6.54 21.31
N ILE A 368 21.18 7.81 21.68
CA ILE A 368 21.49 8.97 20.82
C ILE A 368 23.02 9.11 20.62
N SER A 369 23.82 8.60 21.56
CA SER A 369 25.29 8.63 21.51
C SER A 369 25.91 7.70 20.45
N LYS A 370 25.17 6.69 19.97
CA LYS A 370 25.56 5.81 18.86
C LYS A 370 24.35 5.57 17.96
N LEU A 371 24.16 6.44 16.96
CA LEU A 371 23.19 6.25 15.88
C LEU A 371 23.66 5.13 14.93
N CYS A 372 23.69 3.88 15.43
CA CYS A 372 23.93 2.70 14.63
C CYS A 372 22.66 1.84 14.61
N LEU A 373 22.31 1.31 13.44
CA LEU A 373 21.27 0.29 13.31
C LEU A 373 21.75 -0.97 14.02
N THR A 374 21.07 -1.35 15.10
CA THR A 374 21.33 -2.61 15.80
C THR A 374 20.37 -3.68 15.31
N ASN A 375 20.84 -4.92 15.29
CA ASN A 375 20.06 -6.09 14.85
C ASN A 375 19.45 -6.87 16.01
N THR A 376 19.53 -6.34 17.23
CA THR A 376 19.10 -6.97 18.47
C THR A 376 17.84 -6.31 19.01
N ALA A 377 16.94 -7.11 19.60
CA ALA A 377 15.75 -6.60 20.24
C ALA A 377 16.11 -5.79 21.50
N THR A 378 15.72 -4.52 21.53
CA THR A 378 15.85 -3.63 22.70
C THR A 378 14.49 -3.39 23.35
N THR A 379 14.46 -2.87 24.57
CA THR A 379 13.19 -2.51 25.26
C THR A 379 12.30 -1.60 24.41
N ARG A 380 12.90 -0.69 23.62
CA ARG A 380 12.19 0.21 22.71
C ARG A 380 11.52 -0.51 21.56
N THR A 381 12.18 -1.52 21.00
CA THR A 381 11.58 -2.37 19.96
C THR A 381 10.39 -3.17 20.50
N GLY A 382 10.45 -3.61 21.76
CA GLY A 382 9.33 -4.27 22.45
C GLY A 382 8.10 -3.36 22.59
N TYR A 383 8.29 -2.14 23.10
CA TYR A 383 7.18 -1.18 23.23
C TYR A 383 6.60 -0.77 21.88
N PHE A 384 7.43 -0.55 20.86
CA PHE A 384 6.95 -0.24 19.52
C PHE A 384 6.11 -1.37 18.93
N PHE A 385 6.58 -2.61 19.11
CA PHE A 385 5.85 -3.80 18.67
C PHE A 385 4.48 -3.89 19.37
N GLU A 386 4.42 -3.67 20.68
CA GLU A 386 3.16 -3.61 21.44
C GLU A 386 2.19 -2.54 20.90
N VAL A 387 2.68 -1.31 20.70
CA VAL A 387 1.85 -0.21 20.19
C VAL A 387 1.29 -0.52 18.81
N ILE A 388 2.11 -1.09 17.91
CA ILE A 388 1.66 -1.49 16.57
C ILE A 388 0.57 -2.55 16.65
N LEU A 389 0.77 -3.58 17.48
CA LEU A 389 -0.14 -4.70 17.61
C LEU A 389 -1.50 -4.24 18.16
N TYR A 390 -1.51 -3.42 19.22
CA TYR A 390 -2.76 -2.85 19.75
C TYR A 390 -3.44 -1.90 18.78
N THR A 391 -2.69 -1.05 18.10
CA THR A 391 -3.27 -0.13 17.10
C THR A 391 -3.91 -0.91 15.96
N THR A 392 -3.25 -1.96 15.48
CA THR A 392 -3.77 -2.83 14.42
C THR A 392 -5.02 -3.59 14.87
N ALA A 393 -5.02 -4.11 16.09
CA ALA A 393 -6.18 -4.78 16.69
C ALA A 393 -7.36 -3.82 16.86
N ALA A 394 -7.12 -2.60 17.36
CA ALA A 394 -8.15 -1.58 17.56
C ALA A 394 -8.78 -1.14 16.23
N LEU A 395 -7.97 -0.90 15.19
CA LEU A 395 -8.48 -0.57 13.85
C LEU A 395 -9.29 -1.72 13.24
N SER A 396 -8.84 -2.96 13.43
CA SER A 396 -9.55 -4.16 12.95
C SER A 396 -10.89 -4.35 13.69
N CYS A 397 -10.90 -4.13 15.00
CA CYS A 397 -12.11 -4.16 15.82
C CYS A 397 -13.11 -3.08 15.39
N PHE A 398 -12.66 -1.85 15.13
CA PHE A 398 -13.52 -0.78 14.61
C PHE A 398 -14.21 -1.18 13.29
N ARG A 399 -13.46 -1.78 12.35
CA ARG A 399 -14.03 -2.31 11.10
C ARG A 399 -15.05 -3.41 11.36
N PHE A 400 -14.77 -4.31 12.30
CA PHE A 400 -15.66 -5.40 12.67
C PHE A 400 -16.97 -4.91 13.28
N ILE A 401 -16.92 -3.90 14.15
CA ILE A 401 -18.11 -3.23 14.70
C ILE A 401 -18.98 -2.67 13.56
N GLY A 402 -18.35 -2.00 12.58
CA GLY A 402 -19.05 -1.52 11.38
C GLY A 402 -19.70 -2.64 10.57
N ALA A 403 -19.01 -3.77 10.40
CA ALA A 403 -19.55 -4.96 9.72
C ALA A 403 -20.73 -5.58 10.48
N CYS A 404 -20.66 -5.65 11.81
CA CYS A 404 -21.77 -6.13 12.65
C CYS A 404 -22.97 -5.19 12.60
N TRP A 405 -22.72 -3.87 12.63
CA TRP A 405 -23.77 -2.86 12.49
C TRP A 405 -24.51 -2.98 11.16
N PHE A 406 -23.79 -3.16 10.05
CA PHE A 406 -24.40 -3.41 8.75
C PHE A 406 -25.26 -4.67 8.75
N LEU A 407 -24.72 -5.78 9.25
CA LEU A 407 -25.45 -7.05 9.31
C LEU A 407 -26.72 -6.95 10.16
N GLY A 408 -26.63 -6.33 11.34
CA GLY A 408 -27.78 -6.07 12.21
C GLY A 408 -28.84 -5.21 11.53
N LYS A 409 -28.43 -4.09 10.90
CA LYS A 409 -29.34 -3.24 10.14
C LYS A 409 -30.03 -3.99 8.99
N SER A 410 -29.28 -4.76 8.21
CA SER A 410 -29.82 -5.54 7.09
C SER A 410 -30.73 -6.68 7.56
N GLY A 411 -30.39 -7.36 8.66
CA GLY A 411 -31.20 -8.42 9.26
C GLY A 411 -32.53 -7.91 9.83
N ILE A 412 -32.50 -6.79 10.57
CA ILE A 412 -33.70 -6.13 11.11
C ILE A 412 -34.60 -5.67 9.95
N LEU A 413 -34.04 -5.06 8.91
CA LEU A 413 -34.80 -4.63 7.73
C LEU A 413 -35.43 -5.81 6.97
N CYS A 414 -34.80 -6.98 6.95
CA CYS A 414 -35.36 -8.20 6.36
C CYS A 414 -36.55 -8.74 7.16
N CYS A 415 -36.49 -8.65 8.50
CA CYS A 415 -37.59 -9.06 9.38
C CYS A 415 -38.80 -8.11 9.32
N VAL A 416 -38.54 -6.80 9.17
CA VAL A 416 -39.59 -5.77 9.11
C VAL A 416 -40.25 -5.68 7.73
N LYS A 417 -39.54 -5.92 6.63
CA LYS A 417 -40.13 -5.95 5.26
C LYS A 417 -40.88 -7.25 4.90
N ARG A 418 -40.77 -8.29 5.72
CA ARG A 418 -41.50 -9.57 5.55
C ARG A 418 -42.87 -9.58 6.24
N ARG A 419 -43.24 -8.50 6.91
CA ARG A 419 -44.63 -8.18 7.28
C ARG A 419 -45.13 -7.12 6.31
#